data_AF-A0A506RMG9-F1
#
_entry.id   AF-A0A506RMG9-F1
#
_cell.length_a   1.000
_cell.length_b   1.000
_cell.length_c   1.000
_cell.angle_alpha   90.00
_cell.angle_beta   90.00
_cell.angle_gamma   90.00
#
_symmetry.space_group_name_H-M   'P 1'
#
loop_
_entity.id
_entity.type
_entity.pdbx_description
1 polymer ?
#
loop_
_entity_poly.entity_id
_entity_poly.type
_entity_poly.pdbx_seq_one_letter_code
_entity_poly.pdbx_strand_id
1 'polypeptide(L)'
;MQEASAINKEHDKPPQITRGFWLTALLILMFIANPLTAFAYFTSPDVIVSVHPKATIGIVYFFGVMSTINFAIAVGIWCWKKWAVYGMYLSVAIAFVINIYLGVGILGALFGLVGGLVIFLTTRNRWQWFN
;
A
#
# COMPACT_ATOMS: atom_id res chain seq x y z
N MET A 1 18.66 -44.39 -17.27
CA MET A 1 18.07 -43.40 -18.22
C MET A 1 16.91 -42.58 -17.61
N GLN A 2 16.12 -43.10 -16.65
CA GLN A 2 15.07 -42.30 -15.97
C GLN A 2 15.62 -41.17 -15.07
N GLU A 3 16.75 -41.38 -14.37
CA GLU A 3 17.35 -40.34 -13.52
C GLU A 3 17.85 -39.12 -14.32
N ALA A 4 18.49 -39.33 -15.48
CA ALA A 4 18.94 -38.25 -16.35
C ALA A 4 17.76 -37.43 -16.93
N SER A 5 16.59 -38.04 -17.13
CA SER A 5 15.37 -37.34 -17.54
C SER A 5 14.72 -36.53 -16.41
N ALA A 6 14.92 -36.92 -15.15
CA ALA A 6 14.38 -36.20 -14.00
C ALA A 6 15.22 -34.95 -13.68
N ILE A 7 16.55 -35.03 -13.81
CA ILE A 7 17.48 -33.92 -13.58
C ILE A 7 17.24 -32.78 -14.57
N ASN A 8 16.97 -33.09 -15.85
CA ASN A 8 16.64 -32.06 -16.86
C ASN A 8 15.31 -31.35 -16.60
N LYS A 9 14.32 -32.01 -15.98
CA LYS A 9 13.02 -31.38 -15.67
C LYS A 9 13.08 -30.41 -14.48
N GLU A 10 14.08 -30.55 -13.61
CA GLU A 10 14.22 -29.70 -12.43
C GLU A 10 14.86 -28.34 -12.77
N HIS A 11 15.79 -28.33 -13.74
CA HIS A 11 16.42 -27.12 -14.27
C HIS A 11 15.45 -26.22 -15.08
N ASP A 12 14.38 -26.79 -15.65
CA ASP A 12 13.40 -26.09 -16.49
C ASP A 12 12.19 -25.53 -15.73
N LYS A 13 12.16 -25.59 -14.39
CA LYS A 13 11.08 -24.96 -13.63
C LYS A 13 11.20 -23.44 -13.79
N PRO A 14 10.15 -22.74 -14.30
CA PRO A 14 10.17 -21.30 -14.34
C PRO A 14 10.41 -20.75 -12.93
N PRO A 15 11.18 -19.67 -12.78
CA PRO A 15 11.51 -19.12 -11.48
C PRO A 15 10.22 -18.87 -10.68
N GLN A 16 10.08 -19.55 -9.54
CA GLN A 16 8.89 -19.38 -8.70
C GLN A 16 8.84 -17.95 -8.18
N ILE A 17 7.74 -17.25 -8.48
CA ILE A 17 7.46 -15.92 -7.91
C ILE A 17 7.14 -16.10 -6.43
N THR A 18 8.17 -16.05 -5.59
CA THR A 18 8.01 -16.05 -4.13
C THR A 18 7.81 -14.62 -3.67
N ARG A 19 6.91 -14.34 -2.72
CA ARG A 19 6.75 -13.00 -2.13
C ARG A 19 7.61 -12.87 -0.86
N GLY A 20 8.26 -11.71 -0.68
CA GLY A 20 9.13 -11.46 0.46
C GLY A 20 8.31 -11.20 1.72
N PHE A 21 8.84 -11.61 2.88
CA PHE A 21 8.17 -11.45 4.17
C PHE A 21 7.67 -10.02 4.42
N TRP A 22 8.54 -9.01 4.23
CA TRP A 22 8.20 -7.60 4.44
C TRP A 22 7.07 -7.10 3.55
N LEU A 23 7.05 -7.50 2.28
CA LEU A 23 5.99 -7.13 1.35
C LEU A 23 4.67 -7.78 1.75
N THR A 24 4.69 -9.08 2.12
CA THR A 24 3.50 -9.78 2.58
C THR A 24 2.95 -9.18 3.86
N ALA A 25 3.79 -8.91 4.86
CA ALA A 25 3.38 -8.31 6.13
C ALA A 25 2.75 -6.93 5.91
N LEU A 26 3.36 -6.09 5.06
CA LEU A 26 2.83 -4.77 4.74
C LEU A 26 1.47 -4.86 4.02
N LEU A 27 1.32 -5.76 3.05
CA LEU A 27 0.05 -5.92 2.33
C LEU A 27 -1.07 -6.44 3.23
N ILE A 28 -0.79 -7.38 4.13
CA ILE A 28 -1.76 -7.85 5.12
C ILE A 28 -2.19 -6.68 6.02
N LEU A 29 -1.24 -5.87 6.50
CA LEU A 29 -1.55 -4.67 7.26
C LEU A 29 -2.45 -3.72 6.46
N MET A 30 -2.13 -3.47 5.19
CA MET A 30 -2.95 -2.61 4.32
C MET A 30 -4.34 -3.18 4.05
N PHE A 31 -4.50 -4.51 3.98
CA PHE A 31 -5.81 -5.15 3.80
C PHE A 31 -6.71 -5.03 5.02
N ILE A 32 -6.14 -4.85 6.21
CA ILE A 32 -6.92 -4.68 7.44
C ILE A 32 -7.12 -3.18 7.73
N ALA A 33 -6.03 -2.41 7.70
CA ALA A 33 -6.03 -1.01 8.06
C ALA A 33 -6.90 -0.17 7.12
N ASN A 34 -6.78 -0.35 5.79
CA ASN A 34 -7.51 0.52 4.86
C ASN A 34 -9.04 0.33 4.94
N PRO A 35 -9.61 -0.88 4.94
CA PRO A 35 -11.06 -1.03 5.10
C PRO A 35 -11.57 -0.50 6.44
N LEU A 36 -10.81 -0.71 7.53
CA LEU A 36 -11.19 -0.19 8.85
C LEU A 36 -11.17 1.34 8.89
N THR A 37 -10.13 1.95 8.32
CA THR A 37 -10.00 3.40 8.20
C THR A 37 -11.09 3.99 7.30
N ALA A 38 -11.37 3.38 6.14
CA ALA A 38 -12.46 3.79 5.26
C ALA A 38 -13.81 3.73 5.99
N PHE A 39 -14.09 2.63 6.70
CA PHE A 39 -15.30 2.47 7.49
C PHE A 39 -15.43 3.59 8.53
N ALA A 40 -14.40 3.82 9.35
CA ALA A 40 -14.41 4.88 10.36
C ALA A 40 -14.66 6.28 9.77
N TYR A 41 -14.05 6.60 8.62
CA TYR A 41 -14.24 7.88 7.96
C TYR A 41 -15.62 8.07 7.33
N PHE A 42 -16.26 6.99 6.86
CA PHE A 42 -17.62 7.07 6.31
C PHE A 42 -18.71 7.06 7.39
N THR A 43 -18.52 6.34 8.50
CA THR A 43 -19.57 6.20 9.53
C THR A 43 -19.49 7.26 10.61
N SER A 44 -18.30 7.75 10.93
CA SER A 44 -18.07 8.59 12.10
C SER A 44 -17.22 9.84 11.79
N PRO A 45 -17.57 10.63 10.75
CA PRO A 45 -16.75 11.77 10.34
C PRO A 45 -16.67 12.86 11.42
N ASP A 46 -17.74 13.07 12.19
CA ASP A 46 -17.80 14.12 13.22
C ASP A 46 -16.78 13.89 14.35
N VAL A 47 -16.54 12.63 14.70
CA VAL A 47 -15.53 12.25 15.69
C VAL A 47 -14.14 12.72 15.24
N ILE A 48 -13.79 12.51 13.98
CA ILE A 48 -12.51 12.93 13.41
C ILE A 48 -12.39 14.46 13.36
N VAL A 49 -13.45 15.16 12.96
CA VAL A 49 -13.47 16.63 12.91
C VAL A 49 -13.31 17.23 14.31
N SER A 50 -13.90 16.61 15.35
CA SER A 50 -13.79 17.10 16.73
C SER A 50 -12.37 17.08 17.30
N VAL A 51 -11.51 16.16 16.83
CA VAL A 51 -10.12 16.03 17.29
C VAL A 51 -9.12 16.76 16.39
N HIS A 52 -9.53 17.11 15.16
CA HIS A 52 -8.70 17.84 14.19
C HIS A 52 -9.40 19.14 13.76
N PRO A 53 -9.12 20.29 14.42
CA PRO A 53 -9.81 21.55 14.19
C PRO A 53 -9.73 22.10 12.76
N LYS A 54 -8.72 21.66 11.99
CA LYS A 54 -8.52 22.04 10.58
C LYS A 54 -9.14 21.06 9.58
N ALA A 55 -9.61 19.90 10.04
CA ALA A 55 -10.25 18.91 9.18
C ALA A 55 -11.71 19.30 8.97
N THR A 56 -12.13 19.40 7.71
CA THR A 56 -13.54 19.53 7.35
C THR A 56 -14.13 18.15 7.11
N ILE A 57 -15.46 18.02 7.21
CA ILE A 57 -16.17 16.78 6.86
C ILE A 57 -15.80 16.30 5.44
N GLY A 58 -15.65 17.25 4.49
CA GLY A 58 -15.22 16.94 3.13
C GLY A 58 -13.82 16.31 3.05
N ILE A 59 -12.86 16.78 3.85
CA ILE A 59 -11.51 16.19 3.94
C ILE A 59 -11.59 14.78 4.54
N VAL A 60 -12.45 14.56 5.53
CA VAL A 60 -12.62 13.22 6.15
C VAL A 60 -13.20 12.23 5.15
N TYR A 61 -14.24 12.61 4.39
CA TYR A 61 -14.76 11.74 3.32
C TYR A 61 -13.75 11.51 2.21
N PHE A 62 -12.96 12.53 1.85
CA PHE A 62 -11.86 12.37 0.91
C PHE A 62 -10.85 11.32 1.40
N PHE A 63 -10.49 11.33 2.68
CA PHE A 63 -9.65 10.29 3.26
C PHE A 63 -10.33 8.91 3.25
N GLY A 64 -11.64 8.83 3.45
CA GLY A 64 -12.41 7.59 3.29
C GLY A 64 -12.24 6.99 1.90
N VAL A 65 -12.47 7.81 0.86
CA VAL A 65 -12.27 7.42 -0.54
C VAL A 65 -10.82 7.04 -0.82
N MET A 66 -9.86 7.83 -0.34
CA MET A 66 -8.43 7.52 -0.48
C MET A 66 -8.08 6.19 0.16
N SER A 67 -8.66 5.86 1.31
CA SER A 67 -8.41 4.59 1.98
C SER A 67 -8.98 3.41 1.18
N THR A 68 -10.17 3.55 0.59
CA THR A 68 -10.71 2.56 -0.35
C THR A 68 -9.83 2.38 -1.59
N ILE A 69 -9.33 3.48 -2.17
CA ILE A 69 -8.39 3.43 -3.29
C ILE A 69 -7.09 2.75 -2.87
N ASN A 70 -6.59 3.02 -1.66
CA ASN A 70 -5.36 2.44 -1.13
C ASN A 70 -5.49 0.93 -0.87
N PHE A 71 -6.68 0.46 -0.50
CA PHE A 71 -7.00 -0.96 -0.48
C PHE A 71 -6.93 -1.58 -1.88
N ALA A 72 -7.53 -0.93 -2.90
CA ALA A 72 -7.45 -1.41 -4.29
C ALA A 72 -5.99 -1.41 -4.82
N ILE A 73 -5.19 -0.42 -4.43
CA ILE A 73 -3.74 -0.38 -4.69
C ILE A 73 -3.04 -1.57 -4.02
N ALA A 74 -3.34 -1.88 -2.76
CA ALA A 74 -2.78 -3.06 -2.09
C ALA A 74 -3.13 -4.36 -2.82
N VAL A 75 -4.37 -4.52 -3.30
CA VAL A 75 -4.78 -5.65 -4.15
C VAL A 75 -3.98 -5.66 -5.46
N GLY A 76 -3.78 -4.51 -6.10
CA GLY A 76 -2.98 -4.41 -7.32
C GLY A 76 -1.51 -4.79 -7.12
N ILE A 77 -0.89 -4.37 -6.01
CA ILE A 77 0.48 -4.76 -5.64
C ILE A 77 0.55 -6.25 -5.34
N TRP A 78 -0.46 -6.80 -4.65
CA TRP A 78 -0.59 -8.24 -4.43
C TRP A 78 -0.66 -9.01 -5.76
N CYS A 79 -1.38 -8.47 -6.74
CA CYS A 79 -1.49 -9.02 -8.08
C CYS A 79 -0.34 -8.64 -9.03
N TRP A 80 0.76 -8.07 -8.52
CA TRP A 80 1.94 -7.68 -9.28
C TRP A 80 1.64 -6.74 -10.46
N LYS A 81 0.74 -5.75 -10.26
CA LYS A 81 0.41 -4.74 -11.27
C LYS A 81 1.26 -3.48 -11.12
N LYS A 82 1.96 -3.05 -12.18
CA LYS A 82 2.82 -1.85 -12.13
C LYS A 82 2.05 -0.57 -11.75
N TRP A 83 0.84 -0.42 -12.29
CA TRP A 83 -0.01 0.74 -12.01
C TRP A 83 -0.29 0.93 -10.51
N ALA A 84 -0.38 -0.17 -9.76
CA ALA A 84 -0.59 -0.10 -8.32
C ALA A 84 0.61 0.46 -7.55
N VAL A 85 1.84 0.17 -8.01
CA VAL A 85 3.05 0.76 -7.40
C VAL A 85 3.09 2.27 -7.63
N TYR A 86 2.77 2.73 -8.84
CA TYR A 86 2.65 4.17 -9.12
C TYR A 86 1.51 4.82 -8.33
N GLY A 87 0.38 4.14 -8.21
CA GLY A 87 -0.74 4.57 -7.38
C GLY A 87 -0.35 4.75 -5.91
N MET A 88 0.46 3.84 -5.37
CA MET A 88 0.98 3.97 -4.00
C MET A 88 1.83 5.23 -3.82
N TYR A 89 2.73 5.53 -4.76
CA TYR A 89 3.54 6.75 -4.69
C TYR A 89 2.68 8.02 -4.75
N LEU A 90 1.68 8.04 -5.63
CA LEU A 90 0.73 9.15 -5.69
C LEU A 90 -0.07 9.28 -4.38
N SER A 91 -0.55 8.17 -3.82
CA SER A 91 -1.30 8.16 -2.56
C SER A 91 -0.46 8.70 -1.41
N VAL A 92 0.81 8.30 -1.32
CA VAL A 92 1.75 8.77 -0.30
C VAL A 92 2.03 10.26 -0.45
N ALA A 93 2.21 10.75 -1.68
CA ALA A 93 2.42 12.17 -1.95
C ALA A 93 1.20 13.02 -1.55
N ILE A 94 -0.01 12.58 -1.91
CA ILE A 94 -1.27 13.24 -1.52
C ILE A 94 -1.40 13.27 0.02
N ALA A 95 -1.20 12.13 0.67
CA ALA A 95 -1.30 12.03 2.13
C ALA A 95 -0.29 12.96 2.84
N PHE A 96 0.94 13.05 2.33
CA PHE A 96 1.97 13.96 2.86
C PHE A 96 1.52 15.42 2.79
N VAL A 97 1.03 15.88 1.62
CA VAL A 97 0.56 17.26 1.43
C VAL A 97 -0.59 17.58 2.37
N ILE A 98 -1.57 16.67 2.51
CA ILE A 98 -2.71 16.89 3.40
C ILE A 98 -2.28 16.89 4.88
N ASN A 99 -1.36 16.01 5.28
CA ASN A 99 -0.86 15.98 6.65
C ASN A 99 -0.16 17.30 7.03
N ILE A 100 0.60 17.91 6.11
CA ILE A 100 1.19 19.23 6.31
C ILE A 100 0.10 20.30 6.42
N TYR A 101 -0.91 20.27 5.54
CA TYR A 101 -2.04 21.20 5.57
C TYR A 101 -2.81 21.14 6.90
N LEU A 102 -3.07 19.93 7.41
CA LEU A 102 -3.75 19.70 8.69
C LEU A 102 -2.89 20.06 9.91
N GLY A 103 -1.59 20.33 9.72
CA GLY A 103 -0.69 20.73 10.79
C GLY A 103 -0.25 19.57 11.69
N VAL A 104 -0.23 18.34 11.17
CA VAL A 104 0.22 17.11 11.90
C VAL A 104 1.71 17.17 12.29
N GLY A 105 2.42 18.20 11.85
CA GLY A 105 3.85 18.40 12.09
C GLY A 105 4.70 17.58 11.12
N ILE A 106 5.95 18.01 10.91
CA ILE A 106 6.83 17.42 9.90
C ILE A 106 7.16 15.95 10.20
N LEU A 107 7.34 15.60 11.48
CA LEU A 107 7.67 14.22 11.89
C LEU A 107 6.51 13.26 11.62
N GLY A 108 5.27 13.66 11.90
CA GLY A 108 4.09 12.85 11.60
C GLY A 108 3.86 12.70 10.09
N ALA A 109 4.07 13.78 9.32
CA ALA A 109 3.99 13.72 7.86
C ALA A 109 5.05 12.78 7.26
N LEU A 110 6.30 12.82 7.74
CA LEU A 110 7.37 11.93 7.32
C LEU A 110 7.09 10.46 7.66
N PHE A 111 6.45 10.18 8.80
CA PHE A 111 6.08 8.82 9.16
C PHE A 111 5.11 8.19 8.14
N GLY A 112 4.23 9.00 7.55
CA GLY A 112 3.36 8.57 6.45
C GLY A 112 4.11 8.12 5.18
N LEU A 113 5.35 8.56 4.99
CA LEU A 113 6.19 8.16 3.85
C LEU A 113 6.80 6.77 4.01
N VAL A 114 6.88 6.24 5.24
CA VAL A 114 7.53 4.95 5.55
C VAL A 114 6.89 3.82 4.76
N GLY A 115 5.56 3.79 4.64
CA GLY A 115 4.86 2.79 3.84
C GLY A 115 5.27 2.80 2.37
N GLY A 116 5.42 3.99 1.79
CA GLY A 116 5.92 4.16 0.41
C GLY A 116 7.37 3.70 0.24
N LEU A 117 8.22 3.98 1.24
CA LEU A 117 9.63 3.57 1.24
C LEU A 117 9.79 2.04 1.33
N VAL A 118 9.00 1.37 2.17
CA VAL A 118 9.02 -0.09 2.26
C VAL A 118 8.52 -0.73 0.96
N ILE A 119 7.45 -0.19 0.35
CA ILE A 119 7.01 -0.63 -0.99
C ILE A 119 8.15 -0.45 -2.00
N PHE A 120 8.78 0.73 -2.07
CA PHE A 120 9.88 0.97 -3.01
C PHE A 120 11.03 -0.03 -2.86
N LEU A 121 11.51 -0.25 -1.63
CA LEU A 121 12.62 -1.18 -1.39
C LEU A 121 12.25 -2.63 -1.75
N THR A 122 11.01 -3.04 -1.46
CA THR A 122 10.57 -4.41 -1.70
C THR A 122 10.17 -4.69 -3.15
N THR A 123 9.65 -3.69 -3.88
CA THR A 123 9.26 -3.83 -5.29
C THR A 123 10.43 -3.61 -6.24
N ARG A 124 11.40 -2.74 -5.92
CA ARG A 124 12.58 -2.46 -6.77
C ARG A 124 13.32 -3.74 -7.18
N ASN A 125 13.60 -4.62 -6.22
CA ASN A 125 14.34 -5.86 -6.47
C ASN A 125 13.53 -6.91 -7.26
N ARG A 126 12.24 -6.67 -7.44
CA ARG A 126 11.26 -7.62 -7.99
C ARG A 126 10.47 -7.01 -9.15
N TRP A 127 10.95 -5.88 -9.68
CA TRP A 127 10.27 -5.10 -10.70
C TRP A 127 9.95 -5.91 -11.96
N GLN A 128 10.83 -6.84 -12.32
CA GLN A 128 10.67 -7.77 -13.43
C GLN A 128 9.42 -8.67 -13.33
N TRP A 129 8.85 -8.84 -12.14
CA TRP A 129 7.64 -9.65 -11.94
C TRP A 129 6.35 -8.84 -12.07
N PHE A 130 6.45 -7.51 -12.14
CA PHE A 130 5.29 -6.66 -12.34
C PHE A 130 4.94 -6.60 -13.82
N ASN A 131 3.68 -6.89 -14.15
CA ASN A 131 3.12 -6.71 -15.49
C ASN A 131 2.60 -5.29 -15.67
#